data_AF-A0A7W0LT92-F1
#
_entry.id   AF-A0A7W0LT92-F1
#
_cell.length_a   1.000
_cell.length_b   1.000
_cell.length_c   1.000
_cell.angle_alpha   90.00
_cell.angle_beta   90.00
_cell.angle_gamma   90.00
#
_symmetry.space_group_name_H-M   'P 1'
#
loop_
_entity.id
_entity.type
_entity.pdbx_description
1 polymer ?
#
loop_
_entity_poly.entity_id
_entity_poly.type
_entity_poly.pdbx_seq_one_letter_code
_entity_poly.pdbx_strand_id
1 'polypeptide(L)'
;MRAKDGGKACIAATWHETFVSGTHDRPSGQVRPLWEAMHDMGGDLVLAGHDHHYERFARLGCSGTASASGMRQFVVGTGGKSLAGFNHVLSGSQVRHRAYGVLAVDLKAGGYSWRFHSVPGTNFSDSGQESCR
;
A
#
# COMPACT_ATOMS: atom_id res chain seq x y z
N MET A 1 5.06 -7.03 -14.99
CA MET A 1 4.74 -6.86 -16.43
C MET A 1 5.14 -5.45 -16.84
N ARG A 2 5.94 -5.26 -17.90
CA ARG A 2 6.29 -3.92 -18.42
C ARG A 2 5.30 -3.54 -19.53
N ALA A 3 4.66 -2.37 -19.44
CA ALA A 3 3.82 -1.84 -20.51
C ALA A 3 4.67 -1.36 -21.70
N LYS A 4 4.12 -1.47 -22.93
CA LYS A 4 4.85 -1.34 -24.20
C LYS A 4 4.87 0.05 -24.84
N ASP A 5 4.44 1.09 -24.14
CA ASP A 5 4.42 2.46 -24.67
C ASP A 5 5.40 3.33 -23.88
N GLY A 6 6.25 4.11 -24.58
CA GLY A 6 7.50 4.75 -24.12
C GLY A 6 7.48 5.73 -22.93
N GLY A 7 6.53 5.63 -22.00
CA GLY A 7 6.63 6.18 -20.64
C GLY A 7 7.31 5.18 -19.69
N LYS A 8 7.90 5.68 -18.59
CA LYS A 8 8.43 4.80 -17.53
C LYS A 8 7.35 3.82 -17.08
N ALA A 9 7.64 2.52 -17.12
CA ALA A 9 6.76 1.50 -16.60
C ALA A 9 6.76 1.53 -15.06
N CYS A 10 5.58 1.45 -14.47
CA CYS A 10 5.45 1.38 -13.02
C CYS A 10 5.98 0.06 -12.47
N ILE A 11 6.64 0.12 -11.32
CA ILE A 11 7.17 -1.02 -10.58
C ILE A 11 6.33 -1.19 -9.31
N ALA A 12 5.54 -2.26 -9.28
CA ALA A 12 4.76 -2.66 -8.12
C ALA A 12 5.28 -3.97 -7.52
N ALA A 13 5.16 -4.12 -6.20
CA ALA A 13 5.52 -5.34 -5.48
C ALA A 13 4.45 -5.72 -4.46
N THR A 14 4.39 -7.00 -4.11
CA THR A 14 3.51 -7.54 -3.09
C THR A 14 4.26 -8.40 -2.09
N TRP A 15 3.85 -8.31 -0.83
CA TRP A 15 4.52 -8.82 0.36
C TRP A 15 3.43 -9.22 1.35
N HIS A 16 3.71 -10.14 2.26
CA HIS A 16 2.73 -10.44 3.29
C HIS A 16 2.66 -9.31 4.33
N GLU A 17 3.82 -8.89 4.84
CA GLU A 17 3.98 -7.92 5.94
C GLU A 17 4.83 -6.71 5.51
N THR A 18 4.51 -5.53 6.04
CA THR A 18 5.21 -4.26 5.77
C THR A 18 4.85 -3.22 6.86
N PHE A 19 5.19 -1.94 6.65
CA PHE A 19 4.75 -0.83 7.51
C PHE A 19 3.24 -0.83 7.75
N VAL A 20 2.82 -0.80 9.00
CA VAL A 20 1.40 -0.92 9.33
C VAL A 20 1.10 -0.26 10.66
N SER A 21 -0.06 0.38 10.79
CA SER A 21 -0.55 0.96 12.05
C SER A 21 -1.38 -0.03 12.89
N GLY A 22 -1.28 -1.31 12.55
CA GLY A 22 -2.14 -2.38 13.02
C GLY A 22 -1.81 -2.89 14.43
N THR A 23 -2.49 -3.96 14.78
CA THR A 23 -2.34 -4.65 16.07
C THR A 23 -1.49 -5.91 15.96
N HIS A 24 -1.22 -6.39 14.74
CA HIS A 24 -0.26 -7.47 14.51
C HIS A 24 1.17 -6.92 14.46
N ASP A 25 2.14 -7.83 14.43
CA ASP A 25 3.56 -7.51 14.60
C ASP A 25 4.02 -6.39 13.65
N ARG A 26 4.80 -5.45 14.19
CA ARG A 26 5.38 -4.33 13.43
C ARG A 26 6.29 -4.89 12.34
N PRO A 27 6.51 -4.21 11.20
CA PRO A 27 7.55 -4.65 10.27
C PRO A 27 8.86 -4.77 11.04
N SER A 28 9.28 -6.02 11.21
CA SER A 28 10.58 -6.36 11.74
C SER A 28 11.63 -5.72 10.84
N GLY A 29 12.86 -5.54 11.34
CA GLY A 29 13.99 -5.10 10.51
C GLY A 29 14.24 -5.96 9.26
N GLN A 30 13.47 -7.05 9.04
CA GLN A 30 13.54 -7.98 7.93
C GLN A 30 12.93 -7.41 6.62
N VAL A 31 11.92 -6.53 6.70
CA VAL A 31 11.28 -5.94 5.51
C VAL A 31 12.12 -4.80 4.93
N ARG A 32 12.88 -4.11 5.80
CA ARG A 32 13.64 -2.90 5.43
C ARG A 32 14.62 -3.11 4.27
N PRO A 33 15.45 -4.18 4.21
CA PRO A 33 16.36 -4.38 3.08
C PRO A 33 15.64 -4.53 1.74
N LEU A 34 14.50 -5.21 1.71
CA LEU A 34 13.71 -5.34 0.48
C LEU A 34 13.03 -4.00 0.12
N TRP A 35 12.69 -3.17 1.11
CA TRP A 35 12.08 -1.85 0.88
C TRP A 35 13.11 -0.89 0.31
N GLU A 36 14.31 -0.88 0.88
CA GLU A 36 15.47 -0.14 0.39
C GLU A 36 15.82 -0.56 -1.04
N ALA A 37 15.94 -1.87 -1.31
CA ALA A 37 16.24 -2.36 -2.66
C ALA A 37 15.18 -1.94 -3.68
N MET A 38 13.89 -2.08 -3.34
CA MET A 38 12.80 -1.65 -4.22
C MET A 38 12.79 -0.12 -4.39
N HIS A 39 13.06 0.62 -3.31
CA HIS A 39 13.22 2.06 -3.38
C HIS A 39 14.36 2.44 -4.33
N ASP A 40 15.54 1.83 -4.24
CA ASP A 40 16.68 2.19 -5.08
C ASP A 40 16.47 1.85 -6.56
N MET A 41 15.66 0.84 -6.86
CA MET A 41 15.34 0.43 -8.23
C MET A 41 14.25 1.24 -8.93
N GLY A 42 13.63 2.23 -8.28
CA GLY A 42 12.53 2.96 -8.93
C GLY A 42 11.12 2.51 -8.53
N GLY A 43 10.95 1.73 -7.46
CA GLY A 43 9.63 1.20 -7.06
C GLY A 43 8.58 2.27 -6.81
N ASP A 44 7.32 2.00 -7.14
CA ASP A 44 6.22 2.97 -7.05
C ASP A 44 5.16 2.60 -6.01
N LEU A 45 4.84 1.31 -5.92
CA LEU A 45 3.68 0.82 -5.20
C LEU A 45 3.96 -0.52 -4.50
N VAL A 46 3.66 -0.58 -3.21
CA VAL A 46 3.72 -1.80 -2.41
C VAL A 46 2.32 -2.17 -1.92
N LEU A 47 1.92 -3.42 -2.13
CA LEU A 47 0.67 -3.99 -1.62
C LEU A 47 0.98 -5.07 -0.58
N ALA A 48 0.38 -4.95 0.59
CA ALA A 48 0.52 -5.92 1.67
C ALA A 48 -0.81 -6.38 2.24
N GLY A 49 -0.77 -7.48 3.00
CA GLY A 49 -1.89 -8.02 3.75
C GLY A 49 -1.52 -8.12 5.22
N HIS A 50 -1.62 -9.34 5.75
CA HIS A 50 -1.34 -9.71 7.15
C HIS A 50 -2.28 -9.06 8.16
N ASP A 51 -2.20 -7.74 8.32
CA ASP A 51 -3.08 -6.99 9.21
C ASP A 51 -4.49 -6.88 8.64
N HIS A 52 -5.47 -7.27 9.46
CA HIS A 52 -6.86 -7.38 9.05
C HIS A 52 -7.61 -6.04 9.01
N HIS A 53 -7.09 -5.07 8.25
CA HIS A 53 -7.72 -3.78 7.99
C HIS A 53 -7.33 -3.23 6.61
N TYR A 54 -7.98 -2.14 6.22
CA TYR A 54 -7.56 -1.30 5.11
C TYR A 54 -6.71 -0.15 5.62
N GLU A 55 -5.55 0.08 5.02
CA GLU A 55 -4.73 1.26 5.29
C GLU A 55 -3.99 1.72 4.05
N ARG A 56 -4.09 3.01 3.72
CA ARG A 56 -3.29 3.66 2.68
C ARG A 56 -2.31 4.62 3.33
N PHE A 57 -1.05 4.47 2.97
CA PHE A 57 0.01 5.39 3.36
C PHE A 57 0.23 6.46 2.28
N ALA A 58 0.84 7.57 2.70
CA ALA A 58 1.57 8.47 1.82
C ALA A 58 2.69 7.71 1.11
N ARG A 59 3.40 8.38 0.19
CA ARG A 59 4.68 7.88 -0.28
C ARG A 59 5.65 7.82 0.89
N LEU A 60 6.28 6.68 1.11
CA LEU A 60 7.26 6.47 2.19
C LEU A 60 8.66 6.34 1.59
N GLY A 61 9.64 7.02 2.18
CA GLY A 61 11.07 6.83 1.88
C GLY A 61 11.62 5.56 2.54
N CYS A 62 12.94 5.35 2.46
CA CYS A 62 13.60 4.15 3.02
C CYS A 62 13.39 3.97 4.53
N SER A 63 13.24 5.06 5.27
CA SER A 63 12.99 5.07 6.71
C SER A 63 11.53 4.76 7.09
N GLY A 64 10.64 4.51 6.13
CA GLY A 64 9.20 4.36 6.38
C GLY A 64 8.50 5.67 6.72
N THR A 65 9.18 6.81 6.59
CA THR A 65 8.64 8.15 6.82
C THR A 65 8.15 8.76 5.51
N ALA A 66 7.15 9.63 5.58
CA ALA A 66 6.62 10.30 4.40
C ALA A 66 7.72 11.03 3.60
N SER A 67 7.78 10.80 2.29
CA SER A 67 8.73 11.42 1.37
C SER A 67 8.12 11.56 -0.02
N ALA A 68 8.26 12.71 -0.66
CA ALA A 68 7.78 12.94 -2.02
C ALA A 68 8.44 11.99 -3.05
N SER A 69 9.69 11.59 -2.82
CA SER A 69 10.43 10.65 -3.66
C SER A 69 10.17 9.17 -3.32
N GLY A 70 9.35 8.89 -2.31
CA GLY A 70 9.08 7.56 -1.81
C GLY A 70 8.10 6.74 -2.65
N MET A 71 7.79 5.54 -2.16
CA MET A 71 6.84 4.59 -2.76
C MET A 71 5.54 4.60 -1.97
N ARG A 72 4.38 4.50 -2.64
CA ARG A 72 3.10 4.34 -1.93
C ARG A 72 2.96 2.94 -1.40
N GLN A 73 2.27 2.81 -0.27
CA GLN A 73 1.93 1.52 0.30
C GLN A 73 0.45 1.40 0.65
N PHE A 74 -0.11 0.21 0.45
CA PHE A 74 -1.41 -0.21 0.95
C PHE A 74 -1.29 -1.47 1.80
N VAL A 75 -2.05 -1.51 2.89
CA VAL A 75 -2.41 -2.73 3.62
C VAL A 75 -3.86 -3.06 3.26
N VAL A 76 -4.06 -4.26 2.74
CA VAL A 76 -5.35 -4.77 2.22
C VAL A 76 -5.59 -6.18 2.79
N GLY A 77 -5.47 -6.35 4.11
CA GLY A 77 -5.83 -7.61 4.79
C GLY A 77 -7.34 -7.78 5.00
N THR A 78 -8.13 -7.28 4.06
CA THR A 78 -9.59 -7.12 4.16
C THR A 78 -10.36 -8.32 3.60
N GLY A 79 -9.67 -9.46 3.43
CA GLY A 79 -10.15 -10.60 2.63
C GLY A 79 -11.16 -11.54 3.31
N GLY A 80 -11.44 -11.39 4.61
CA GLY A 80 -12.50 -12.16 5.27
C GLY A 80 -12.18 -12.71 6.67
N LYS A 81 -10.93 -12.60 7.14
CA LYS A 81 -10.60 -12.86 8.55
C LYS A 81 -11.05 -11.67 9.42
N SER A 82 -11.43 -11.95 10.67
CA SER A 82 -11.90 -10.97 11.66
C SER A 82 -11.09 -9.66 11.63
N LEU A 83 -11.77 -8.55 11.35
CA LEU A 83 -11.14 -7.24 11.23
C LEU A 83 -10.51 -6.78 12.54
N ALA A 84 -9.25 -6.35 12.45
CA ALA A 84 -8.44 -5.91 13.57
C ALA A 84 -8.54 -4.40 13.79
N GLY A 85 -8.14 -3.96 14.99
CA GLY A 85 -8.03 -2.54 15.32
C GLY A 85 -6.66 -1.96 14.94
N PHE A 86 -6.50 -0.67 15.20
CA PHE A 86 -5.25 0.05 15.04
C PHE A 86 -4.60 0.22 16.43
N ASN A 87 -3.27 0.21 16.49
CA ASN A 87 -2.53 0.44 17.73
C ASN A 87 -1.78 1.78 17.66
N HIS A 88 -0.54 1.76 17.14
CA HIS A 88 0.23 2.97 16.95
C HIS A 88 0.11 3.45 15.51
N VAL A 89 -0.58 4.57 15.31
CA VAL A 89 -0.72 5.17 13.98
C VAL A 89 0.61 5.74 13.52
N LEU A 90 1.14 5.17 12.44
CA LEU A 90 2.37 5.65 11.81
C LEU A 90 2.13 6.99 11.10
N SER A 91 3.13 7.88 11.14
CA SER A 91 3.02 9.25 10.61
C SER A 91 2.68 9.33 9.13
N GLY A 92 3.10 8.34 8.34
CA GLY A 92 2.78 8.25 6.91
C GLY A 92 1.38 7.74 6.60
N SER A 93 0.61 7.28 7.59
CA SER A 93 -0.70 6.68 7.37
C SER A 93 -1.78 7.73 7.10
N GLN A 94 -2.41 7.67 5.91
CA GLN A 94 -3.35 8.69 5.42
C GLN A 94 -4.81 8.27 5.55
N VAL A 95 -5.14 7.01 5.25
CA VAL A 95 -6.51 6.48 5.33
C VAL A 95 -6.46 5.13 6.02
N ARG A 96 -7.41 4.89 6.92
CA ARG A 96 -7.52 3.67 7.72
C ARG A 96 -8.98 3.31 7.88
N HIS A 97 -9.34 2.06 7.67
CA HIS A 97 -10.71 1.59 7.93
C HIS A 97 -10.76 0.09 8.23
N ARG A 98 -11.75 -0.30 9.04
CA ARG A 98 -12.09 -1.70 9.30
C ARG A 98 -13.24 -2.06 8.37
N ALA A 99 -12.92 -2.56 7.18
CA ALA A 99 -13.90 -2.97 6.18
C ALA A 99 -13.42 -4.24 5.49
N TYR A 100 -14.36 -5.13 5.15
CA TYR A 100 -14.09 -6.17 4.18
C TYR A 100 -14.21 -5.60 2.77
N GLY A 101 -13.38 -6.11 1.85
CA GLY A 101 -13.35 -5.63 0.48
C GLY A 101 -12.06 -5.98 -0.25
N VAL A 102 -11.92 -5.47 -1.46
CA VAL A 102 -10.76 -5.67 -2.31
C VAL A 102 -10.26 -4.34 -2.88
N LEU A 103 -8.94 -4.21 -3.05
CA LEU A 103 -8.34 -3.07 -3.74
C LEU A 103 -8.16 -3.43 -5.22
N ALA A 104 -8.84 -2.71 -6.11
CA ALA A 104 -8.54 -2.72 -7.53
C ALA A 104 -7.45 -1.69 -7.82
N VAL A 105 -6.42 -2.10 -8.57
CA VAL A 105 -5.33 -1.24 -9.03
C VAL A 105 -5.21 -1.35 -10.54
N ASP A 106 -5.37 -0.23 -11.24
CA ASP A 106 -5.19 -0.12 -12.68
C ASP A 106 -3.83 0.49 -12.98
N LEU A 107 -2.92 -0.32 -13.53
CA LEU A 107 -1.59 0.13 -13.96
C LEU A 107 -1.69 0.74 -15.37
N LYS A 108 -1.18 1.95 -15.53
CA LYS A 108 -1.13 2.72 -16.79
C LYS A 108 0.32 3.03 -17.16
N ALA A 109 0.53 3.59 -18.35
CA ALA A 109 1.84 4.14 -18.70
C ALA A 109 2.15 5.33 -17.78
N GLY A 110 3.25 5.24 -17.01
CA GLY A 110 3.71 6.33 -16.13
C GLY A 110 2.83 6.62 -14.91
N GLY A 111 1.84 5.79 -14.59
CA GLY A 111 0.99 6.00 -13.41
C GLY A 111 0.07 4.83 -13.12
N TYR A 112 -0.66 4.93 -12.01
CA TYR A 112 -1.67 3.96 -11.63
C TYR A 112 -2.86 4.65 -10.96
N SER A 113 -4.02 4.01 -11.00
CA SER A 113 -5.19 4.39 -10.19
C SER A 113 -5.59 3.25 -9.27
N TRP A 114 -6.24 3.58 -8.16
CA TRP A 114 -6.76 2.61 -7.21
C TRP A 114 -8.19 2.92 -6.82
N ARG A 115 -8.93 1.87 -6.46
CA ARG A 115 -10.25 1.94 -5.84
C ARG A 115 -10.43 0.76 -4.89
N PHE A 116 -10.79 1.06 -3.65
CA PHE A 116 -11.22 0.06 -2.69
C PHE A 116 -12.72 -0.21 -2.87
N HIS A 117 -13.05 -1.47 -3.12
CA HIS A 117 -14.42 -1.96 -3.25
C HIS A 117 -14.79 -2.68 -1.95
N SER A 118 -15.51 -1.99 -1.07
CA SER A 118 -16.06 -2.59 0.13
C SER A 118 -17.17 -3.58 -0.19
N VAL A 119 -17.35 -4.58 0.67
CA VAL A 119 -18.52 -5.46 0.60
C VAL A 119 -19.84 -4.68 0.78
N PRO A 120 -20.96 -5.12 0.18
CA PRO A 120 -22.26 -4.46 0.33
C PRO A 120 -22.63 -4.20 1.80
N GLY A 121 -23.22 -3.04 2.06
CA GLY A 121 -23.61 -2.61 3.42
C GLY A 121 -22.49 -1.92 4.22
N THR A 122 -21.26 -1.85 3.70
CA THR A 122 -20.17 -1.09 4.32
C THR A 122 -20.05 0.29 3.69
N ASN A 123 -20.23 1.36 4.47
CA ASN A 123 -20.08 2.74 4.00
C ASN A 123 -18.62 3.20 4.07
N PHE A 124 -17.75 2.57 3.27
CA PHE A 124 -16.35 2.98 3.12
C PHE A 124 -15.92 2.86 1.67
N SER A 125 -15.18 3.85 1.19
CA SER A 125 -14.52 3.83 -0.11
C SER A 125 -13.25 4.67 -0.04
N ASP A 126 -12.21 4.24 -0.73
CA ASP A 126 -11.02 5.05 -0.98
C ASP A 126 -10.63 4.86 -2.44
N SER A 127 -10.29 5.94 -3.12
CA SER A 127 -9.84 5.90 -4.51
C SER A 127 -8.93 7.06 -4.82
N GLY A 128 -8.08 6.89 -5.82
CA GLY A 128 -7.20 7.94 -6.28
C GLY A 128 -6.37 7.49 -7.46
N GLN A 129 -5.42 8.34 -7.83
CA GLN A 129 -4.45 8.06 -8.87
C GLN A 129 -3.13 8.73 -8.54
N GLU A 130 -2.05 8.18 -9.07
CA GLU A 130 -0.71 8.68 -8.84
C GLU A 130 0.21 8.37 -10.02
N SER A 131 1.11 9.32 -10.33
CA SER A 131 2.17 9.10 -11.32
C SER A 131 3.30 8.27 -10.72
N CYS A 132 3.88 7.40 -11.52
CA CYS A 132 5.08 6.65 -11.19
C CYS A 132 6.31 7.57 -11.18
N ARG A 133 7.34 7.23 -10.41
CA ARG A 133 8.52 8.06 -10.14
C ARG A 133 9.63 7.97 -11.21
#